data_AF-L1NS53-F1
#
_entry.id   AF-L1NS53-F1
#
_cell.length_a   1.000
_cell.length_b   1.000
_cell.length_c   1.000
_cell.angle_alpha   90.00
_cell.angle_beta   90.00
_cell.angle_gamma   90.00
#
_symmetry.space_group_name_H-M   'P 1'
#
loop_
_entity.id
_entity.type
_entity.pdbx_description
1 polymer ?
#
loop_
_entity_poly.entity_id
_entity_poly.type
_entity_poly.pdbx_seq_one_letter_code
_entity_poly.pdbx_strand_id
1 'polypeptide(L)'
;MPHATNILFTVSDSTPLSELYRRLSQGIDIIEAHSAFAHKRALPTVRQAIDHLRRFVAGELGTDEGAKLWFKKLTKLAEEVGDMTPVQSAYILAAAEVAHAASHMGHVNMALSRGSRTRADAEYVKLQTAYVNFAFKGVDEFLALADSSLKPNFAFNDEAVAA
;
A
#
# COMPACT_ATOMS: atom_id res chain seq x y z
N MET A 1 -30.27 22.49 6.85
CA MET A 1 -29.15 22.25 5.92
C MET A 1 -28.60 20.87 6.25
N PRO A 2 -28.79 19.84 5.43
CA PRO A 2 -28.10 18.57 5.63
C PRO A 2 -26.60 18.85 5.47
N HIS A 3 -25.78 18.37 6.42
CA HIS A 3 -24.33 18.42 6.27
C HIS A 3 -23.97 17.59 5.04
N ALA A 4 -23.46 18.25 3.99
CA ALA A 4 -22.83 17.54 2.89
C ALA A 4 -21.68 16.73 3.49
N THR A 5 -21.84 15.41 3.49
CA THR A 5 -20.76 14.50 3.85
C THR A 5 -19.70 14.68 2.77
N ASN A 6 -18.63 15.42 3.06
CA ASN A 6 -17.44 15.39 2.23
C ASN A 6 -16.87 13.97 2.35
N ILE A 7 -17.32 13.09 1.46
CA ILE A 7 -16.70 11.78 1.27
C ILE A 7 -15.29 12.08 0.76
N LEU A 8 -14.31 12.00 1.66
CA LEU A 8 -12.91 12.27 1.31
C LEU A 8 -12.36 11.20 0.36
N PHE A 9 -12.89 9.97 0.42
CA PHE A 9 -12.56 8.87 -0.47
C PHE A 9 -13.60 7.74 -0.34
N THR A 10 -13.78 6.95 -1.41
CA THR A 10 -14.61 5.74 -1.40
C THR A 10 -13.71 4.52 -1.35
N VAL A 11 -13.79 3.74 -0.27
CA VAL A 11 -13.04 2.49 -0.15
C VAL A 11 -13.92 1.33 -0.59
N SER A 12 -13.45 0.55 -1.56
CA SER A 12 -14.10 -0.71 -1.92
C SER A 12 -13.70 -1.82 -0.94
N ASP A 13 -14.70 -2.46 -0.33
CA ASP A 13 -14.55 -3.68 0.47
C ASP A 13 -14.84 -4.96 -0.34
N SER A 14 -15.17 -4.78 -1.63
CA SER A 14 -15.66 -5.79 -2.57
C SER A 14 -14.71 -6.01 -3.76
N THR A 15 -13.53 -5.39 -3.72
CA THR A 15 -12.52 -5.56 -4.77
C THR A 15 -12.06 -7.02 -4.83
N PRO A 16 -12.12 -7.69 -6.00
CA PRO A 16 -11.69 -9.07 -6.13
C PRO A 16 -10.23 -9.28 -5.74
N LEU A 17 -9.90 -10.44 -5.16
CA LEU A 17 -8.53 -10.75 -4.72
C LEU A 17 -7.49 -10.60 -5.84
N SER A 18 -7.81 -11.03 -7.06
CA SER A 18 -6.93 -10.90 -8.23
C SER A 18 -6.64 -9.43 -8.57
N GLU A 19 -7.63 -8.56 -8.42
CA GLU A 19 -7.50 -7.12 -8.64
C GLU A 19 -6.66 -6.47 -7.54
N LEU A 20 -6.79 -6.91 -6.28
CA LEU A 20 -5.93 -6.45 -5.19
C LEU A 20 -4.45 -6.81 -5.44
N TYR A 21 -4.16 -8.03 -5.91
CA TYR A 21 -2.80 -8.45 -6.28
C TYR A 21 -2.25 -7.68 -7.48
N ARG A 22 -3.09 -7.38 -8.47
CA ARG A 22 -2.72 -6.53 -9.62
C ARG A 22 -2.33 -5.13 -9.15
N ARG A 23 -3.15 -4.52 -8.29
CA ARG A 23 -2.87 -3.20 -7.69
C ARG A 23 -1.62 -3.23 -6.81
N LEU A 24 -1.39 -4.30 -6.05
CA LEU A 24 -0.18 -4.45 -5.25
C LEU A 24 1.07 -4.49 -6.13
N SER A 25 1.03 -5.27 -7.22
CA SER A 25 2.11 -5.34 -8.21
C SER A 25 2.38 -3.97 -8.83
N GLN A 26 1.31 -3.26 -9.22
CA GLN A 26 1.39 -1.90 -9.75
C GLN A 26 2.01 -0.93 -8.72
N GLY A 27 1.69 -1.05 -7.43
CA GLY A 27 2.29 -0.24 -6.37
C GLY A 27 3.78 -0.48 -6.23
N ILE A 28 4.21 -1.74 -6.31
CA ILE A 28 5.62 -2.09 -6.31
C ILE A 28 6.34 -1.46 -7.52
N ASP A 29 5.76 -1.56 -8.72
CA ASP A 29 6.31 -0.97 -9.94
C ASP A 29 6.49 0.56 -9.82
N ILE A 30 5.49 1.24 -9.24
CA ILE A 30 5.52 2.69 -9.04
C ILE A 30 6.64 3.09 -8.09
N ILE A 31 6.76 2.43 -6.94
CA ILE A 31 7.81 2.75 -5.96
C ILE A 31 9.20 2.48 -6.56
N GLU A 32 9.36 1.38 -7.30
CA GLU A 32 10.61 1.07 -8.01
C GLU A 32 10.99 2.17 -9.02
N ALA A 33 10.02 2.61 -9.85
CA ALA A 33 10.22 3.67 -10.84
C ALA A 33 10.61 5.02 -10.22
N HIS A 34 10.15 5.30 -9.00
CA HIS A 34 10.42 6.56 -8.29
C HIS A 34 11.56 6.45 -7.26
N SER A 35 12.32 5.36 -7.27
CA SER A 35 13.40 5.12 -6.30
C SER A 35 14.50 6.19 -6.29
N ALA A 36 14.57 7.05 -7.31
CA ALA A 36 15.42 8.24 -7.34
C ALA A 36 15.07 9.27 -6.23
N PHE A 37 13.83 9.29 -5.74
CA PHE A 37 13.43 10.11 -4.60
C PHE A 37 13.91 9.56 -3.26
N ALA A 38 14.37 8.31 -3.20
CA ALA A 38 14.91 7.76 -1.97
C ALA A 38 16.20 8.47 -1.54
N HIS A 39 16.37 8.67 -0.23
CA HIS A 39 17.66 9.09 0.28
C HIS A 39 18.74 8.06 -0.06
N LYS A 40 19.96 8.49 -0.44
CA LYS A 40 21.04 7.57 -0.89
C LYS A 40 21.34 6.44 0.11
N ARG A 41 21.31 6.74 1.40
CA ARG A 41 21.51 5.76 2.50
C ARG A 41 20.35 4.78 2.65
N ALA A 42 19.13 5.21 2.29
CA ALA A 42 17.92 4.40 2.36
C ALA A 42 17.72 3.50 1.14
N LEU A 43 18.30 3.86 -0.01
CA LEU A 43 18.09 3.17 -1.28
C LEU A 43 18.36 1.65 -1.22
N PRO A 44 19.41 1.13 -0.57
CA PRO A 44 19.60 -0.31 -0.43
C PRO A 44 18.46 -0.99 0.33
N THR A 45 17.96 -0.35 1.38
CA THR A 45 16.84 -0.82 2.19
C THR A 45 15.55 -0.85 1.37
N VAL A 46 15.27 0.22 0.63
CA VAL A 46 14.12 0.30 -0.30
C VAL A 46 14.16 -0.84 -1.32
N ARG A 47 15.32 -1.10 -1.94
CA ARG A 47 15.48 -2.18 -2.93
C ARG A 47 15.26 -3.58 -2.35
N GLN A 48 15.82 -3.86 -1.17
CA GLN A 48 15.56 -5.14 -0.48
C GLN A 48 14.08 -5.32 -0.17
N ALA A 49 13.43 -4.22 0.19
CA ALA A 49 12.05 -4.25 0.58
C ALA A 49 11.13 -4.45 -0.65
N ILE A 50 11.46 -3.85 -1.80
CA ILE A 50 10.82 -4.14 -3.11
C ILE A 50 10.95 -5.63 -3.47
N ASP A 51 12.15 -6.20 -3.32
CA ASP A 51 12.38 -7.64 -3.57
C ASP A 51 11.50 -8.53 -2.69
N HIS A 52 11.41 -8.24 -1.39
CA HIS A 52 10.51 -8.98 -0.49
C HIS A 52 9.03 -8.88 -0.90
N LEU A 53 8.57 -7.70 -1.35
CA LEU A 53 7.21 -7.54 -1.83
C LEU A 53 6.95 -8.35 -3.11
N ARG A 54 7.91 -8.36 -4.06
CA ARG A 54 7.84 -9.21 -5.27
C ARG A 54 7.72 -10.68 -4.91
N ARG A 55 8.54 -11.16 -3.97
CA ARG A 55 8.54 -12.55 -3.51
C ARG A 55 7.24 -12.90 -2.77
N PHE A 56 6.67 -11.98 -2.00
CA PHE A 56 5.33 -12.15 -1.42
C PHE A 56 4.25 -12.28 -2.50
N VAL A 57 4.27 -11.42 -3.52
CA VAL A 57 3.32 -11.50 -4.65
C VAL A 57 3.48 -12.81 -5.42
N ALA A 58 4.71 -13.30 -5.58
CA ALA A 58 5.01 -14.59 -6.21
C ALA A 58 4.63 -15.81 -5.34
N GLY A 59 4.22 -15.60 -4.08
CA GLY A 59 3.88 -16.67 -3.14
C GLY A 59 5.11 -17.37 -2.52
N GLU A 60 6.30 -16.81 -2.67
CA GLU A 60 7.55 -17.35 -2.10
C GLU A 60 7.74 -16.99 -0.63
N LEU A 61 7.07 -15.94 -0.16
CA LEU A 61 7.10 -15.50 1.24
C LEU A 61 5.70 -15.57 1.83
N GLY A 62 5.60 -16.07 3.07
CA GLY A 62 4.36 -16.03 3.83
C GLY A 62 3.98 -14.61 4.23
N THR A 63 2.72 -14.40 4.60
CA THR A 63 2.18 -13.12 5.09
C THR A 63 3.08 -12.44 6.12
N ASP A 64 3.52 -13.19 7.13
CA ASP A 64 4.33 -12.67 8.23
C ASP A 64 5.75 -12.30 7.79
N GLU A 65 6.33 -13.02 6.85
CA GLU A 65 7.68 -12.77 6.36
C GLU A 65 7.68 -11.61 5.34
N GLY A 66 6.74 -11.59 4.41
CA GLY A 66 6.63 -10.52 3.41
C GLY A 66 6.31 -9.15 4.01
N ALA A 67 5.32 -9.09 4.92
CA ALA A 67 4.82 -7.82 5.45
C ALA A 67 5.63 -7.27 6.65
N LYS A 68 6.04 -8.13 7.60
CA LYS A 68 6.75 -7.67 8.81
C LYS A 68 8.21 -7.33 8.54
N LEU A 69 8.87 -8.04 7.62
CA LEU A 69 10.26 -7.73 7.24
C LEU A 69 10.35 -6.34 6.62
N TRP A 70 9.34 -5.92 5.85
CA TRP A 70 9.27 -4.56 5.33
C TRP A 70 9.11 -3.51 6.43
N PHE A 71 8.17 -3.69 7.37
CA PHE A 71 7.90 -2.70 8.41
C PHE A 71 9.15 -2.44 9.27
N LYS A 72 9.88 -3.49 9.63
CA LYS A 72 11.15 -3.41 10.36
C LYS A 72 12.25 -2.69 9.58
N LYS A 73 12.22 -2.77 8.25
CA LYS A 73 13.18 -2.09 7.38
C LYS A 73 12.87 -0.60 7.30
N LEU A 74 11.60 -0.20 7.25
CA LEU A 74 11.20 1.21 7.24
C LEU A 74 11.41 1.94 8.57
N THR A 75 11.13 1.30 9.71
CA THR A 75 11.40 1.94 11.02
C THR A 75 12.88 2.25 11.18
N LYS A 76 13.74 1.31 10.77
CA LYS A 76 15.19 1.51 10.73
C LYS A 76 15.60 2.64 9.79
N LEU A 77 14.85 2.85 8.70
CA LEU A 77 15.10 3.88 7.70
C LEU A 77 14.78 5.30 8.23
N ALA A 78 13.73 5.43 9.05
CA ALA A 78 13.42 6.67 9.77
C ALA A 78 14.47 7.00 10.85
N GLU A 79 15.02 5.98 11.52
CA GLU A 79 16.10 6.14 12.50
C GLU A 79 17.44 6.51 11.84
N GLU A 80 17.73 5.95 10.66
CA GLU A 80 19.01 6.14 9.97
C GLU A 80 19.13 7.48 9.22
N VAL A 81 18.01 8.14 8.91
CA VAL A 81 17.97 9.32 8.05
C VAL A 81 17.15 10.45 8.69
N GLY A 82 17.71 11.04 9.76
CA GLY A 82 17.14 12.23 10.41
C GLY A 82 17.20 13.53 9.58
N ASP A 83 17.80 13.48 8.38
CA ASP A 83 18.01 14.61 7.46
C ASP A 83 17.25 14.47 6.13
N MET A 84 16.19 13.65 6.07
CA MET A 84 15.37 13.53 4.86
C MET A 84 14.69 14.86 4.50
N THR A 85 14.81 15.23 3.23
CA THR A 85 13.96 16.28 2.64
C THR A 85 12.49 15.87 2.67
N PRO A 86 11.54 16.82 2.59
CA PRO A 86 10.12 16.49 2.49
C PRO A 86 9.79 15.51 1.36
N VAL A 87 10.43 15.66 0.19
CA VAL A 87 10.27 14.75 -0.96
C VAL A 87 10.72 13.33 -0.63
N GLN A 88 11.87 13.18 0.03
CA GLN A 88 12.38 11.87 0.46
C GLN A 88 11.46 11.22 1.50
N SER A 89 10.99 11.99 2.48
CA SER A 89 10.04 11.51 3.49
C SER A 89 8.73 11.08 2.85
N ALA A 90 8.19 11.88 1.92
CA ALA A 90 6.97 11.56 1.17
C ALA A 90 7.12 10.27 0.37
N TYR A 91 8.24 10.10 -0.36
CA TYR A 91 8.52 8.85 -1.06
C TYR A 91 8.57 7.62 -0.13
N ILE A 92 9.21 7.75 1.03
CA ILE A 92 9.28 6.65 2.02
C ILE A 92 7.90 6.32 2.58
N LEU A 93 7.04 7.32 2.81
CA LEU A 93 5.65 7.11 3.22
C LEU A 93 4.83 6.43 2.12
N ALA A 94 4.99 6.82 0.85
CA ALA A 94 4.37 6.14 -0.28
C ALA A 94 4.78 4.65 -0.33
N ALA A 95 6.07 4.38 -0.15
CA ALA A 95 6.58 3.01 -0.09
C ALA A 95 6.01 2.23 1.12
N ALA A 96 5.84 2.91 2.26
CA ALA A 96 5.19 2.33 3.44
C ALA A 96 3.76 1.90 3.17
N GLU A 97 3.00 2.69 2.43
CA GLU A 97 1.61 2.36 2.08
C GLU A 97 1.52 1.13 1.16
N VAL A 98 2.44 0.93 0.21
CA VAL A 98 2.45 -0.30 -0.60
C VAL A 98 2.62 -1.54 0.28
N ALA A 99 3.45 -1.46 1.32
CA ALA A 99 3.63 -2.58 2.22
C ALA A 99 2.53 -2.71 3.27
N HIS A 100 1.92 -1.61 3.66
CA HIS A 100 0.70 -1.61 4.46
C HIS A 100 -0.41 -2.38 3.71
N ALA A 101 -0.56 -2.13 2.40
CA ALA A 101 -1.43 -2.90 1.52
C ALA A 101 -1.03 -4.38 1.48
N ALA A 102 0.27 -4.70 1.35
CA ALA A 102 0.75 -6.09 1.39
C ALA A 102 0.44 -6.82 2.71
N SER A 103 0.54 -6.12 3.84
CA SER A 103 0.19 -6.64 5.17
C SER A 103 -1.29 -7.01 5.24
N HIS A 104 -2.16 -6.09 4.81
CA HIS A 104 -3.60 -6.35 4.76
C HIS A 104 -3.96 -7.43 3.74
N MET A 105 -3.26 -7.52 2.62
CA MET A 105 -3.39 -8.65 1.68
C MET A 105 -3.10 -9.99 2.35
N GLY A 106 -2.07 -10.05 3.18
CA GLY A 106 -1.76 -11.24 3.95
C GLY A 106 -2.87 -11.63 4.93
N HIS A 107 -3.54 -10.65 5.56
CA HIS A 107 -4.71 -10.88 6.39
C HIS A 107 -5.93 -11.35 5.59
N VAL A 108 -6.16 -10.79 4.39
CA VAL A 108 -7.19 -11.27 3.45
C VAL A 108 -6.95 -12.74 3.10
N ASN A 109 -5.74 -13.12 2.69
CA ASN A 109 -5.40 -14.51 2.37
C ASN A 109 -5.63 -15.47 3.54
N MET A 110 -5.19 -15.07 4.74
CA MET A 110 -5.38 -15.88 5.95
C MET A 110 -6.86 -16.02 6.31
N ALA A 111 -7.68 -15.00 6.04
CA ALA A 111 -9.12 -15.06 6.29
C ALA A 111 -9.84 -15.93 5.25
N LEU A 112 -9.49 -15.80 3.97
CA LEU A 112 -10.03 -16.61 2.89
C LEU A 112 -9.67 -18.09 3.04
N SER A 113 -8.47 -18.41 3.53
CA SER A 113 -8.06 -19.81 3.78
C SER A 113 -8.90 -20.50 4.86
N ARG A 114 -9.53 -19.74 5.76
CA ARG A 114 -10.51 -20.27 6.73
C ARG A 114 -11.87 -20.57 6.09
N GLY A 115 -12.13 -20.12 4.86
CA GLY A 115 -13.31 -20.49 4.07
C GLY A 115 -14.61 -19.81 4.51
N SER A 116 -14.55 -18.59 5.05
CA SER A 116 -15.73 -17.79 5.42
C SER A 116 -16.74 -18.53 6.30
N ARG A 117 -16.27 -19.39 7.21
CA ARG A 117 -17.10 -20.26 8.05
C ARG A 117 -18.01 -19.50 9.00
N THR A 118 -17.66 -18.26 9.35
CA THR A 118 -18.44 -17.41 10.24
C THR A 118 -18.75 -16.05 9.60
N ARG A 119 -19.78 -15.37 10.09
CA ARG A 119 -20.06 -13.96 9.74
C ARG A 119 -18.86 -13.06 10.07
N ALA A 120 -18.17 -13.34 11.17
CA ALA A 120 -16.98 -12.59 11.56
C ALA A 120 -15.84 -12.73 10.53
N ASP A 121 -15.65 -13.91 9.93
CA ASP A 121 -14.67 -14.10 8.86
C ASP A 121 -15.04 -13.26 7.62
N ALA A 122 -16.32 -13.24 7.24
CA ALA A 122 -16.78 -12.44 6.10
C ALA A 122 -16.59 -10.93 6.32
N GLU A 123 -16.94 -10.42 7.49
CA GLU A 123 -16.74 -9.00 7.84
C GLU A 123 -15.25 -8.65 7.98
N TYR A 124 -14.43 -9.59 8.47
CA TYR A 124 -12.98 -9.39 8.51
C TYR A 124 -12.38 -9.32 7.10
N VAL A 125 -12.81 -10.16 6.15
CA VAL A 125 -12.37 -10.06 4.74
C VAL A 125 -12.73 -8.69 4.15
N LYS A 126 -13.95 -8.20 4.36
CA LYS A 126 -14.37 -6.87 3.90
C LYS A 126 -13.49 -5.76 4.49
N LEU A 127 -13.29 -5.79 5.80
CA LEU A 127 -12.45 -4.82 6.51
C LEU A 127 -11.01 -4.81 5.97
N GLN A 128 -10.40 -5.99 5.81
CA GLN A 128 -9.03 -6.08 5.31
C GLN A 128 -8.94 -5.66 3.85
N THR A 129 -9.92 -6.03 3.01
CA THR A 129 -10.02 -5.59 1.60
C THR A 129 -10.12 -4.06 1.52
N ALA A 130 -10.90 -3.46 2.40
CA ALA A 130 -11.02 -2.02 2.50
C ALA A 130 -9.67 -1.38 2.87
N TYR A 131 -8.94 -1.92 3.85
CA TYR A 131 -7.63 -1.40 4.21
C TYR A 131 -6.58 -1.54 3.10
N VAL A 132 -6.59 -2.61 2.31
CA VAL A 132 -5.72 -2.74 1.14
C VAL A 132 -5.97 -1.59 0.15
N ASN A 133 -7.23 -1.31 -0.14
CA ASN A 133 -7.61 -0.23 -1.04
C ASN A 133 -7.25 1.15 -0.48
N PHE A 134 -7.51 1.39 0.80
CA PHE A 134 -7.14 2.64 1.45
C PHE A 134 -5.63 2.91 1.36
N ALA A 135 -4.80 1.90 1.57
CA ALA A 135 -3.35 2.02 1.46
C ALA A 135 -2.92 2.46 0.05
N PHE A 136 -3.52 1.90 -1.02
CA PHE A 136 -3.22 2.33 -2.39
C PHE A 136 -3.54 3.81 -2.64
N LYS A 137 -4.58 4.36 -2.02
CA LYS A 137 -4.85 5.80 -2.06
C LYS A 137 -3.72 6.60 -1.41
N GLY A 138 -3.24 6.14 -0.25
CA GLY A 138 -2.12 6.75 0.45
C GLY A 138 -0.85 6.82 -0.40
N VAL A 139 -0.60 5.83 -1.26
CA VAL A 139 0.52 5.87 -2.23
C VAL A 139 0.44 7.11 -3.13
N ASP A 140 -0.73 7.38 -3.72
CA ASP A 140 -0.93 8.53 -4.60
C ASP A 140 -0.81 9.86 -3.84
N GLU A 141 -1.40 9.95 -2.65
CA GLU A 141 -1.33 11.17 -1.81
C GLU A 141 0.13 11.51 -1.45
N PHE A 142 0.91 10.51 -1.03
CA PHE A 142 2.31 10.74 -0.68
C PHE A 142 3.20 11.01 -1.90
N LEU A 143 2.95 10.36 -3.04
CA LEU A 143 3.71 10.67 -4.25
C LEU A 143 3.41 12.08 -4.78
N ALA A 144 2.16 12.56 -4.67
CA ALA A 144 1.82 13.93 -5.04
C ALA A 144 2.55 14.99 -4.18
N LEU A 145 2.89 14.65 -2.93
CA LEU A 145 3.74 15.50 -2.08
C LEU A 145 5.22 15.47 -2.50
N ALA A 146 5.68 14.38 -3.13
CA ALA A 146 7.03 14.28 -3.66
C ALA A 146 7.17 15.00 -5.01
N ASP A 147 6.18 14.86 -5.89
CA ASP A 147 6.08 15.53 -7.19
C ASP A 147 4.61 15.71 -7.57
N SER A 148 4.13 16.95 -7.56
CA SER A 148 2.74 17.29 -7.83
C SER A 148 2.34 17.15 -9.30
N SER A 149 3.29 16.90 -10.20
CA SER A 149 3.00 16.61 -11.62
C SER A 149 2.61 15.16 -11.87
N LEU A 150 2.82 14.27 -10.87
CA LEU A 150 2.44 12.86 -10.96
C LEU A 150 0.92 12.71 -11.00
N LYS A 151 0.45 11.89 -11.95
CA LYS A 151 -0.97 11.53 -12.03
C LYS A 151 -1.29 10.46 -11.00
N PRO A 152 -2.51 10.44 -10.43
CA PRO A 152 -2.97 9.35 -9.58
C PRO A 152 -2.91 8.01 -10.32
N ASN A 153 -2.43 6.98 -9.65
CA ASN A 153 -2.25 5.63 -10.19
C ASN A 153 -3.36 4.67 -9.73
N PHE A 154 -4.02 4.97 -8.61
CA PHE A 154 -4.97 4.10 -7.92
C PHE A 154 -6.38 4.69 -7.81
N ALA A 155 -6.76 5.57 -8.75
CA ALA A 155 -8.10 6.14 -8.81
C ALA A 155 -9.17 5.04 -8.70
N PHE A 156 -10.11 5.21 -7.76
CA PHE A 156 -11.25 4.33 -7.66
C PHE A 156 -12.27 4.67 -8.73
N ASN A 157 -12.97 3.66 -9.26
CA ASN A 157 -14.01 3.86 -10.28
C ASN A 157 -15.09 4.86 -9.82
N ASP A 158 -15.31 4.99 -8.51
CA ASP A 158 -16.28 5.93 -7.94
C ASP A 158 -15.74 7.37 -7.82
N GLU A 159 -14.43 7.60 -7.93
CA GLU A 159 -13.82 8.93 -8.00
C GLU A 159 -13.88 9.53 -9.42
N ALA A 160 -14.04 8.69 -10.46
CA ALA A 160 -14.23 9.13 -11.84
C ALA A 160 -15.62 9.75 -12.11
N VAL A 161 -16.54 9.69 -11.15
CA VAL A 161 -17.92 10.21 -11.27
C VAL A 161 -18.01 11.70 -10.88
N ALA A 162 -16.92 12.31 -10.41
CA ALA A 162 -16.90 13.69 -9.94
C ALA A 162 -15.90 14.62 -10.67
N ALA A 163 -15.49 14.26 -11.90
CA ALA A 163 -14.70 15.12 -12.78
C ALA A 163 -15.52 15.61 -13.98
#